data_AF-A0A7X0P718-F1
#
_entry.id   AF-A0A7X0P718-F1
#
_cell.length_a   1.000
_cell.length_b   1.000
_cell.length_c   1.000
_cell.angle_alpha   90.00
_cell.angle_beta   90.00
_cell.angle_gamma   90.00
#
_symmetry.space_group_name_H-M   'P 1'
#
loop_
_entity.id
_entity.type
_entity.pdbx_description
1 polymer ?
#
loop_
_entity_poly.entity_id
_entity_poly.type
_entity_poly.pdbx_seq_one_letter_code
_entity_poly.pdbx_strand_id
1 'polypeptide(L)' 'MYSQGTKGVGRIKSWIQDLIASADYEICVEPDEFAYRVGWTVTKTGFGSRRYRDPRFDQLRQPSKVIEEVS' A
#
# COMPACT_ATOMS: atom_id res chain seq x y z
N MET A 1 -32.42 -22.97 -18.56
CA MET A 1 -32.80 -21.58 -18.89
C MET A 1 -31.93 -20.61 -18.10
N TYR A 2 -31.24 -19.72 -18.83
CA TYR A 2 -30.50 -18.51 -18.43
C TYR A 2 -29.56 -18.53 -17.20
N SER A 3 -28.29 -18.92 -17.45
CA SER A 3 -27.12 -18.46 -16.65
C SER A 3 -26.22 -17.49 -17.44
N GLN A 4 -26.70 -16.92 -18.55
CA GLN A 4 -25.93 -15.92 -19.31
C GLN A 4 -25.88 -14.53 -18.64
N GLY A 5 -26.84 -14.21 -17.75
CA GLY A 5 -26.90 -12.89 -17.10
C GLY A 5 -25.77 -12.59 -16.10
N THR A 6 -25.20 -13.60 -15.46
CA THR A 6 -24.15 -13.40 -14.43
C THR A 6 -22.76 -13.16 -15.02
N LYS A 7 -22.49 -13.67 -16.23
CA LYS A 7 -21.18 -13.52 -16.90
C LYS A 7 -20.92 -12.08 -17.34
N GLY A 8 -21.95 -11.35 -17.78
CA GLY A 8 -21.85 -9.94 -18.14
C GLY A 8 -21.55 -9.05 -16.92
N VAL A 9 -22.25 -9.27 -15.81
CA VAL A 9 -22.04 -8.55 -14.55
C VAL A 9 -20.63 -8.78 -13.99
N GLY A 10 -20.14 -10.03 -14.07
CA GLY A 10 -18.77 -10.35 -13.66
C GLY A 10 -17.70 -9.60 -14.47
N ARG A 11 -17.89 -9.48 -15.79
CA ARG A 11 -16.97 -8.73 -16.68
C ARG A 11 -16.99 -7.24 -16.39
N ILE A 12 -18.17 -6.66 -16.16
CA ILE A 12 -18.31 -5.23 -15.80
C ILE A 12 -17.62 -4.96 -14.46
N LYS A 13 -17.81 -5.82 -13.46
CA LYS A 13 -17.17 -5.67 -12.15
C LYS A 13 -15.65 -5.72 -12.26
N SER A 14 -15.10 -6.67 -13.03
CA SER A 14 -13.66 -6.76 -13.29
C SER A 14 -13.13 -5.49 -13.94
N TRP A 15 -13.81 -5.00 -14.98
CA TRP A 15 -13.41 -3.78 -15.66
C TRP A 15 -13.40 -2.55 -14.73
N ILE A 16 -14.40 -2.41 -13.86
CA ILE A 16 -14.41 -1.35 -12.84
C ILE A 16 -13.23 -1.50 -11.87
N GLN A 17 -12.91 -2.73 -11.44
CA GLN A 17 -11.77 -2.98 -10.56
C GLN A 17 -10.44 -2.62 -11.22
N ASP A 18 -10.28 -2.94 -12.50
CA ASP A 18 -9.08 -2.60 -13.28
C ASP A 18 -8.93 -1.09 -13.41
N LEU A 19 -10.02 -0.37 -13.71
CA LEU A 19 -10.02 1.10 -13.75
C LEU A 19 -9.61 1.72 -12.41
N ILE A 20 -10.16 1.20 -11.31
CA ILE A 20 -9.80 1.68 -9.97
C ILE A 20 -8.31 1.40 -9.70
N ALA A 21 -7.80 0.24 -10.08
CA ALA A 21 -6.38 -0.10 -9.90
C ALA A 21 -5.47 0.81 -10.74
N SER A 22 -5.84 1.10 -11.99
CA SER A 22 -5.10 2.03 -12.86
C SER A 22 -5.08 3.45 -12.31
N ALA A 23 -6.24 3.98 -11.90
CA ALA A 23 -6.32 5.32 -11.32
C ALA A 23 -5.54 5.42 -10.00
N ASP A 24 -5.61 4.39 -9.17
CA ASP A 24 -4.85 4.31 -7.93
C ASP A 24 -3.34 4.30 -8.18
N TYR A 25 -2.88 3.57 -9.20
CA TYR A 25 -1.47 3.55 -9.61
C TYR A 25 -1.03 4.93 -10.12
N GLU A 26 -1.78 5.53 -11.03
CA GLU A 26 -1.43 6.80 -11.68
C GLU A 26 -1.24 7.94 -10.67
N ILE A 27 -2.08 8.01 -9.63
CA ILE A 27 -1.98 9.04 -8.57
C ILE A 27 -0.72 8.86 -7.71
N CYS A 28 -0.16 7.65 -7.63
CA CYS A 28 0.88 7.33 -6.66
C CYS A 28 2.22 6.91 -7.28
N VAL A 29 2.30 6.82 -8.61
CA VAL A 29 3.49 6.35 -9.33
C VAL A 29 4.74 7.17 -8.97
N GLU A 30 4.65 8.50 -8.96
CA GLU A 30 5.82 9.35 -8.70
C GLU A 30 6.35 9.20 -7.25
N PRO A 31 5.52 9.30 -6.20
CA PRO A 31 5.93 8.99 -4.84
C PRO A 31 6.47 7.56 -4.65
N ASP A 32 5.85 6.56 -5.29
CA ASP A 32 6.26 5.16 -5.20
C ASP A 32 7.63 4.94 -5.87
N GLU A 33 7.89 5.57 -7.02
CA GLU A 33 9.18 5.57 -7.70
C GLU A 33 10.27 6.26 -6.87
N PHE A 34 9.94 7.38 -6.23
CA PHE A 34 10.84 8.04 -5.29
C PHE A 34 11.20 7.08 -4.15
N ALA A 35 10.19 6.51 -3.49
CA ALA A 35 10.36 5.59 -2.38
C ALA A 35 11.23 4.37 -2.77
N TYR A 36 10.99 3.79 -3.93
CA TYR A 36 11.81 2.72 -4.50
C TYR A 36 13.28 3.15 -4.66
N ARG A 37 13.51 4.33 -5.24
CA ARG A 37 14.86 4.87 -5.49
C ARG A 37 15.65 5.11 -4.20
N VAL A 38 14.98 5.53 -3.13
CA VAL A 38 15.62 5.81 -1.83
C VAL A 38 15.57 4.61 -0.85
N GLY A 39 15.08 3.45 -1.29
CA GLY A 39 15.03 2.23 -0.47
C GLY A 39 14.00 2.28 0.66
N TRP A 40 12.93 3.07 0.50
CA TRP A 40 11.83 3.13 1.45
C TRP A 40 10.85 1.96 1.24
N THR A 41 10.21 1.54 2.33
CA THR A 41 9.11 0.58 2.26
C THR A 41 7.80 1.32 2.03
N VAL A 42 6.96 0.82 1.12
CA VAL A 42 5.63 1.37 0.84
C VAL A 42 4.57 0.37 1.24
N THR A 43 3.58 0.80 2.02
CA THR A 43 2.39 -0.01 2.33
C THR A 43 1.14 0.70 1.83
N LYS A 44 0.38 0.04 0.95
CA LYS A 44 -0.92 0.54 0.50
C LYS A 44 -1.93 0.49 1.66
N THR A 45 -2.52 1.64 1.98
CA THR A 45 -3.50 1.79 3.06
C THR A 45 -4.91 2.05 2.54
N GLY A 46 -5.06 2.37 1.26
CA GLY A 46 -6.35 2.61 0.59
C GLY A 46 -6.17 3.14 -0.82
N PHE A 47 -7.26 3.53 -1.48
CA PHE A 47 -7.21 4.21 -2.77
C PHE A 47 -6.51 5.57 -2.62
N GLY A 48 -5.50 5.85 -3.45
CA GLY A 48 -4.65 7.04 -3.36
C GLY A 48 -3.86 7.18 -2.06
N SER A 49 -3.86 6.15 -1.19
CA SER A 49 -3.32 6.23 0.17
C SER A 49 -2.20 5.21 0.36
N ARG A 50 -1.02 5.71 0.72
CA ARG A 50 0.17 4.91 1.03
C ARG A 50 0.81 5.40 2.31
N ARG A 51 1.39 4.46 3.05
CA ARG A 51 2.33 4.72 4.14
C ARG A 51 3.74 4.47 3.62
N TYR A 52 4.53 5.54 3.51
CA TYR A 52 5.95 5.47 3.22
C TYR A 52 6.73 5.34 4.52
N ARG A 53 7.68 4.41 4.57
CA ARG A 53 8.55 4.17 5.72
C ARG A 53 10.00 4.20 5.29
N ASP A 54 10.74 5.13 5.84
CA ASP A 54 12.19 5.21 5.72
C ASP A 54 12.86 4.32 6.78
N PRO A 55 13.59 3.25 6.39
CA PRO A 55 14.24 2.34 7.33
C PRO A 55 15.25 3.00 8.27
N ARG A 56 15.77 4.18 7.92
CA ARG A 56 16.74 4.91 8.76
C ARG A 56 16.13 5.38 10.08
N PHE A 57 14.82 5.67 10.10
CA PHE A 57 14.13 6.05 11.34
C PHE A 57 13.87 4.86 12.27
N ASP A 58 13.96 3.62 11.78
CA ASP A 58 13.82 2.43 12.62
C ASP A 58 14.97 2.29 13.60
N GLN A 59 16.16 2.74 13.19
CA GLN A 59 17.37 2.76 14.02
C GLN A 59 17.30 3.82 15.12
N LEU A 60 16.45 4.85 14.94
CA LEU A 60 16.22 5.91 15.93
C LEU A 60 15.22 5.50 17.02
N ARG A 61 14.50 4.38 16.84
CA ARG A 61 13.75 3.76 17.94
C ARG A 61 14.75 3.17 18.92
N GLN A 62 15.17 3.98 19.88
CA GLN A 62 15.93 3.51 21.03
C GLN A 62 15.19 2.33 21.67
N PRO A 63 15.88 1.24 22.05
CA PRO A 63 15.28 0.25 22.91
C PRO A 63 14.84 0.97 24.20
N SER A 64 13.59 0.73 24.60
CA SER A 64 13.05 1.20 25.88
C SER A 64 14.09 1.01 26.96
N LYS A 65 14.43 2.09 27.67
CA LYS A 65 15.38 2.09 28.80
C LYS A 65 15.10 0.84 29.64
N VAL A 66 16.01 -0.13 29.61
CA VAL A 66 15.98 -1.23 30.56
C VAL A 66 16.17 -0.55 31.91
N ILE A 67 15.13 -0.55 32.73
CA ILE A 67 15.25 -0.13 34.12
C ILE A 67 16.10 -1.23 34.75
N GLU A 68 17.41 -1.01 34.87
CA GLU A 68 18.25 -1.81 35.75
C GLU A 68 17.70 -1.60 37.15
N GLU A 69 16.93 -2.59 37.64
CA GLU A 69 16.63 -2.69 39.06
C GLU A 69 17.96 -3.01 39.76
N VAL A 70 18.54 -1.98 40.37
CA VAL A 70 19.69 -2.11 41.26
C VAL A 70 19.17 -2.74 42.56
N SER A 71 19.58 -3.99 42.80
CA SER A 71 19.38 -4.70 44.08
C SER A 71 20.41 -4.28 45.13
#